data_AF-A0A9W4ICI7-F1
#
_entry.id   AF-A0A9W4ICI7-F1
#
_cell.length_a   1.000
_cell.length_b   1.000
_cell.length_c   1.000
_cell.angle_alpha   90.00
_cell.angle_beta   90.00
_cell.angle_gamma   90.00
#
_symmetry.space_group_name_H-M   'P 1'
#
loop_
_entity.id
_entity.type
_entity.pdbx_description
1 polymer ?
#
loop_
_entity_poly.entity_id
_entity_poly.type
_entity_poly.pdbx_seq_one_letter_code
_entity_poly.pdbx_strand_id
1 'polypeptide(L)'
;MVTRGLWNLHVDGKWYRWFHPPRGVSSSPDSRATLTTFRILTSDSSKLKWESVPFPTPLHFQLDYVYTIDEDAGHFTVTEWRSIDEVPTRINRRMTLASIRETSLLEIDTLLSDVVEVPKQYHSLDGEDNEVSVQHALRLFEIKPDMPARLNELQFQFFTDFVFTWRFYLDDTFTWDHTSSVFPALAIGLLRIAAWDFEVRNTDTEDLPILFSSLPQWKAPLHQVFWFHRYLILCCNTDQITNAVAINAKHLVSQCINHKGPVHGIAISIRNIALFEIRNGKILRSPSIPLVTNISALHCSPGFRILAYILTSSRLKGPSAKSGEHWGTALPTEIFEMILEASEPSDLVSMAQASDSVEKWYYSSIPQIPGLIPRDFFMSIPCCGRRDTSNTQGAYCSVCYAWSHMECTGLSATMFSDTDHFTCSGCRESVPCASLDTGGIHHSYRKKRERNACSVIHEGKSKEFWLRVNTPTSRRPELRFIRMLAPPPPQNVDYTIFFSGVFSGLAYGFDD
;
A
#
# COMPACT_ATOMS: atom_id res chain seq x y z
N MET A 1 11.18 25.31 22.57
CA MET A 1 11.00 24.16 21.65
C MET A 1 11.94 24.36 20.47
N VAL A 2 12.59 23.31 20.01
CA VAL A 2 13.46 23.38 18.82
C VAL A 2 12.60 23.07 17.60
N THR A 3 12.54 24.00 16.66
CA THR A 3 11.85 23.80 15.37
C THR A 3 12.61 22.77 14.54
N ARG A 4 11.88 21.84 13.93
CA ARG A 4 12.43 20.78 13.09
C ARG A 4 11.90 20.94 11.67
N GLY A 5 12.78 20.84 10.70
CA GLY A 5 12.40 20.86 9.30
C GLY A 5 13.41 20.24 8.37
N LEU A 6 12.94 19.98 7.17
CA LEU A 6 13.68 19.34 6.09
C LEU A 6 13.51 20.15 4.81
N TRP A 7 14.53 20.16 3.98
CA TRP A 7 14.55 20.83 2.68
C TRP A 7 14.60 19.79 1.57
N ASN A 8 13.67 19.86 0.62
CA ASN A 8 13.70 19.17 -0.66
C ASN A 8 14.12 20.18 -1.75
N LEU A 9 14.93 19.74 -2.69
CA LEU A 9 15.33 20.48 -3.88
C LEU A 9 15.05 19.64 -5.12
N HIS A 10 14.39 20.22 -6.11
CA HIS A 10 14.19 19.64 -7.43
C HIS A 10 14.86 20.52 -8.47
N VAL A 11 15.81 19.95 -9.20
CA VAL A 11 16.58 20.62 -10.24
C VAL A 11 17.02 19.60 -11.28
N ASP A 12 16.88 19.95 -12.55
CA ASP A 12 17.25 19.11 -13.70
C ASP A 12 16.61 17.71 -13.65
N GLY A 13 15.35 17.63 -13.22
CA GLY A 13 14.58 16.40 -13.09
C GLY A 13 15.03 15.46 -11.96
N LYS A 14 15.85 15.94 -11.02
CA LYS A 14 16.39 15.14 -9.90
C LYS A 14 15.99 15.73 -8.56
N TRP A 15 15.72 14.84 -7.61
CA TRP A 15 15.38 15.19 -6.24
C TRP A 15 16.57 15.06 -5.30
N TYR A 16 16.68 16.05 -4.42
CA TYR A 16 17.68 16.11 -3.38
C TYR A 16 17.00 16.48 -2.06
N ARG A 17 17.57 16.01 -0.95
CA ARG A 17 17.14 16.43 0.39
C ARG A 17 18.30 16.89 1.25
N TRP A 18 17.99 17.77 2.18
CA TRP A 18 18.93 18.25 3.19
C TRP A 18 18.20 18.55 4.50
N PHE A 19 18.82 18.20 5.62
CA PHE A 19 18.37 18.53 6.96
C PHE A 19 19.57 18.60 7.91
N HIS A 20 19.44 19.35 9.01
CA HIS A 20 20.51 19.41 10.01
C HIS A 20 20.47 18.18 10.94
N PRO A 21 21.45 17.26 10.90
CA PRO A 21 21.41 16.04 11.71
C PRO A 21 21.51 16.35 13.22
N PRO A 22 21.03 15.46 14.10
CA PRO A 22 20.31 14.21 13.81
C PRO A 22 18.79 14.38 13.76
N ARG A 23 18.25 15.53 14.19
CA ARG A 23 16.80 15.75 14.38
C ARG A 23 16.16 16.71 13.37
N GLY A 24 16.91 17.12 12.35
CA GLY A 24 16.45 18.09 11.37
C GLY A 24 16.24 19.46 11.97
N VAL A 25 17.15 19.95 12.82
CA VAL A 25 16.98 21.28 13.44
C VAL A 25 16.86 22.33 12.34
N SER A 26 15.80 23.13 12.38
CA SER A 26 15.51 24.15 11.39
C SER A 26 14.92 25.38 12.06
N SER A 27 14.54 26.38 11.26
CA SER A 27 13.88 27.59 11.73
C SER A 27 12.46 27.68 11.16
N SER A 28 11.58 28.46 11.80
CA SER A 28 10.22 28.72 11.31
C SER A 28 10.25 29.43 9.94
N PRO A 29 9.24 29.27 9.06
CA PRO A 29 9.12 30.02 7.81
C PRO A 29 9.28 31.54 7.99
N ASP A 30 8.81 32.07 9.12
CA ASP A 30 8.82 33.51 9.46
C ASP A 30 10.21 34.02 9.85
N SER A 31 11.17 33.13 10.06
CA SER A 31 12.48 33.51 10.55
C SER A 31 13.39 34.00 9.44
N ARG A 32 14.17 35.06 9.74
CA ARG A 32 15.25 35.52 8.86
C ARG A 32 16.30 34.43 8.57
N ALA A 33 16.44 33.45 9.46
CA ALA A 33 17.32 32.31 9.28
C ALA A 33 16.87 31.38 8.14
N THR A 34 15.55 31.16 7.99
CA THR A 34 14.99 30.38 6.86
C THR A 34 15.23 31.08 5.53
N LEU A 35 15.01 32.40 5.46
CA LEU A 35 15.34 33.23 4.28
C LEU A 35 16.83 33.16 3.91
N THR A 36 17.70 33.26 4.93
CA THR A 36 19.15 33.19 4.73
C THR A 36 19.54 31.82 4.19
N THR A 37 18.97 30.75 4.76
CA THR A 37 19.14 29.38 4.28
C THR A 37 18.68 29.28 2.82
N PHE A 38 17.45 29.67 2.49
CA PHE A 38 16.94 29.66 1.12
C PHE A 38 17.89 30.37 0.13
N ARG A 39 18.35 31.58 0.47
CA ARG A 39 19.29 32.33 -0.40
C ARG A 39 20.60 31.59 -0.61
N ILE A 40 21.14 30.94 0.43
CA ILE A 40 22.34 30.10 0.30
C ILE A 40 22.04 28.92 -0.63
N LEU A 41 20.90 28.24 -0.44
CA LEU A 41 20.49 27.08 -1.26
C LEU A 41 20.37 27.44 -2.74
N THR A 42 19.75 28.58 -3.06
CA THR A 42 19.50 29.01 -4.44
C THR A 42 20.67 29.73 -5.11
N SER A 43 21.65 30.23 -4.34
CA SER A 43 22.81 30.94 -4.90
C SER A 43 24.00 30.01 -5.15
N ASP A 44 24.16 29.00 -4.29
CA ASP A 44 25.26 28.05 -4.38
C ASP A 44 24.86 26.74 -3.70
N SER A 45 24.07 25.93 -4.43
CA SER A 45 23.58 24.63 -3.96
C SER A 45 24.73 23.66 -3.62
N SER A 46 25.94 23.89 -4.13
CA SER A 46 27.13 23.06 -3.88
C SER A 46 27.69 23.18 -2.45
N LYS A 47 27.32 24.23 -1.71
CA LYS A 47 27.81 24.46 -0.33
C LYS A 47 27.23 23.50 0.71
N LEU A 48 26.14 22.80 0.38
CA LEU A 48 25.54 21.83 1.28
C LEU A 48 25.73 20.40 0.78
N LYS A 49 25.87 19.49 1.74
CA LYS A 49 25.86 18.05 1.47
C LYS A 49 24.42 17.59 1.24
N TRP A 50 23.93 17.83 0.03
CA TRP A 50 22.66 17.29 -0.43
C TRP A 50 22.74 15.76 -0.57
N GLU A 51 21.71 15.08 -0.10
CA GLU A 51 21.52 13.66 -0.36
C GLU A 51 20.62 13.49 -1.59
N SER A 52 21.09 12.76 -2.60
CA SER A 52 20.27 12.42 -3.75
C SER A 52 19.19 11.44 -3.34
N VAL A 53 17.94 11.73 -3.70
CA VAL A 53 16.78 10.88 -3.37
C VAL A 53 15.91 10.67 -4.60
N PRO A 54 15.16 9.56 -4.68
CA PRO A 54 14.32 9.26 -5.86
C PRO A 54 13.10 10.19 -5.98
N PHE A 55 12.69 10.82 -4.87
CA PHE A 55 11.49 11.66 -4.76
C PHE A 55 11.53 12.52 -3.48
N PRO A 56 10.69 13.57 -3.37
CA PRO A 56 10.68 14.44 -2.21
C PRO A 56 10.27 13.70 -0.93
N THR A 57 10.87 14.09 0.20
CA THR A 57 10.47 13.59 1.51
C THR A 57 9.21 14.33 1.98
N PRO A 58 8.12 13.61 2.36
CA PRO A 58 6.86 14.21 2.78
C PRO A 58 6.95 14.78 4.20
N LEU A 59 5.91 15.51 4.62
CA LEU A 59 5.80 15.99 5.99
C LEU A 59 5.55 14.85 6.97
N HIS A 60 6.60 14.47 7.70
CA HIS A 60 6.57 13.45 8.74
C HIS A 60 6.11 14.05 10.09
N PHE A 61 5.53 13.22 10.99
CA PHE A 61 5.10 13.69 12.33
C PHE A 61 6.22 14.20 13.25
N GLN A 62 7.47 13.89 12.91
CA GLN A 62 8.66 14.36 13.66
C GLN A 62 9.16 15.72 13.16
N LEU A 63 8.63 16.22 12.05
CA LEU A 63 8.98 17.50 11.45
C LEU A 63 7.85 18.50 11.68
N ASP A 64 8.23 19.74 11.94
CA ASP A 64 7.27 20.85 12.02
C ASP A 64 7.03 21.44 10.62
N TYR A 65 8.09 21.46 9.78
CA TYR A 65 8.05 22.00 8.41
C TYR A 65 8.78 21.13 7.39
N VAL A 66 8.25 21.05 6.18
CA VAL A 66 9.00 20.62 4.99
C VAL A 66 9.02 21.76 3.98
N TYR A 67 10.22 22.12 3.54
CA TYR A 67 10.48 23.17 2.56
C TYR A 67 10.84 22.52 1.23
N THR A 68 10.13 22.82 0.15
CA THR A 68 10.40 22.28 -1.17
C THR A 68 10.71 23.41 -2.13
N ILE A 69 11.95 23.42 -2.65
CA ILE A 69 12.40 24.30 -3.72
C ILE A 69 12.32 23.50 -5.01
N ASP A 70 11.39 23.86 -5.90
CA ASP A 70 11.26 23.25 -7.21
C ASP A 70 11.72 24.27 -8.27
N GLU A 71 12.98 24.16 -8.68
CA GLU A 71 13.57 25.06 -9.68
C GLU A 71 12.98 24.81 -11.06
N ASP A 72 12.69 23.55 -11.39
CA ASP A 72 12.10 23.15 -12.66
C ASP A 72 10.68 23.71 -12.82
N ALA A 73 9.86 23.67 -11.75
CA ALA A 73 8.52 24.25 -11.76
C ALA A 73 8.49 25.75 -11.39
N GLY A 74 9.60 26.34 -10.94
CA GLY A 74 9.67 27.75 -10.54
C GLY A 74 8.95 28.07 -9.23
N HIS A 75 8.79 27.11 -8.32
CA HIS A 75 7.99 27.24 -7.10
C HIS A 75 8.74 26.95 -5.81
N PHE A 76 8.37 27.66 -4.75
CA PHE A 76 8.73 27.32 -3.37
C PHE A 76 7.47 26.94 -2.61
N THR A 77 7.49 25.77 -1.96
CA THR A 77 6.37 25.26 -1.17
C THR A 77 6.81 25.02 0.26
N VAL A 78 5.99 25.47 1.21
CA VAL A 78 6.12 25.17 2.64
C VAL A 78 4.96 24.26 3.04
N THR A 79 5.29 23.13 3.63
CA THR A 79 4.34 22.14 4.10
C THR A 79 4.41 22.05 5.63
N GLU A 80 3.27 22.20 6.31
CA GLU A 80 3.19 22.18 7.77
C GLU A 80 1.91 21.47 8.27
N TRP A 81 1.90 21.10 9.55
CA TRP A 81 0.67 20.67 10.24
C TRP A 81 0.01 21.89 10.88
N ARG A 82 -1.25 22.19 10.51
CA ARG A 82 -2.05 23.23 11.16
C ARG A 82 -3.28 22.61 11.80
N SER A 83 -3.63 23.07 12.99
CA SER A 83 -4.88 22.66 13.65
C SER A 83 -6.04 23.44 13.06
N ILE A 84 -6.92 22.79 12.30
CA ILE A 84 -8.21 23.33 11.86
C ILE A 84 -9.28 22.57 12.63
N ASP A 85 -10.13 23.26 13.41
CA ASP A 85 -11.17 22.64 14.24
C ASP A 85 -10.63 21.50 15.15
N GLU A 86 -9.47 21.73 15.78
CA GLU A 86 -8.74 20.76 16.61
C GLU A 86 -8.22 19.51 15.87
N VAL A 87 -8.38 19.45 14.55
CA VAL A 87 -7.85 18.40 13.68
C VAL A 87 -6.52 18.88 13.08
N PRO A 88 -5.39 18.19 13.34
CA PRO A 88 -4.14 18.45 12.65
C PRO A 88 -4.30 18.11 11.17
N THR A 89 -4.40 19.14 10.35
CA THR A 89 -4.53 19.06 8.90
C THR A 89 -3.23 19.52 8.27
N ARG A 90 -2.78 18.79 7.26
CA ARG A 90 -1.60 19.22 6.50
C ARG A 90 -1.99 20.36 5.58
N ILE A 91 -1.20 21.44 5.60
CA ILE A 91 -1.37 22.58 4.70
C ILE A 91 -0.12 22.74 3.86
N ASN A 92 -0.32 23.00 2.57
CA ASN A 92 0.73 23.42 1.66
C ASN A 92 0.53 24.88 1.31
N ARG A 93 1.58 25.67 1.44
CA ARG A 93 1.60 27.07 1.07
C ARG A 93 2.66 27.28 0.01
N ARG A 94 2.29 27.92 -1.10
CA ARG A 94 3.15 28.04 -2.28
C ARG A 94 3.36 29.49 -2.67
N MET A 95 4.54 29.77 -3.22
CA MET A 95 4.85 31.01 -3.91
C MET A 95 5.77 30.75 -5.11
N THR A 96 5.95 31.75 -5.98
CA THR A 96 6.90 31.65 -7.10
C THR A 96 8.32 32.00 -6.65
N LEU A 97 9.32 31.33 -7.22
CA LEU A 97 10.73 31.62 -6.92
C LEU A 97 11.13 33.03 -7.36
N ALA A 98 10.53 33.56 -8.43
CA ALA A 98 10.74 34.93 -8.90
C ALA A 98 10.37 35.96 -7.83
N SER A 99 9.22 35.79 -7.17
CA SER A 99 8.78 36.68 -6.09
C SER A 99 9.77 36.73 -4.91
N ILE A 100 10.48 35.63 -4.61
CA ILE A 100 11.49 35.64 -3.53
C ILE A 100 12.76 36.40 -3.94
N ARG A 101 13.15 36.33 -5.22
CA ARG A 101 14.34 36.99 -5.75
C ARG A 101 14.17 38.50 -5.90
N GLU A 102 12.95 38.95 -6.20
CA GLU A 102 12.63 40.36 -6.45
C GLU A 102 12.33 41.15 -5.17
N THR A 103 11.97 40.49 -4.08
CA THR A 103 11.54 41.20 -2.86
C THR A 103 12.60 41.21 -1.76
N SER A 104 12.78 42.37 -1.12
CA SER A 104 13.69 42.57 0.02
C SER A 104 13.20 41.95 1.33
N LEU A 105 12.20 41.06 1.29
CA LEU A 105 11.21 40.93 2.37
C LEU A 105 11.72 40.26 3.64
N LEU A 106 11.31 40.86 4.76
CA LEU A 106 11.52 40.39 6.12
C LEU A 106 10.62 39.19 6.50
N GLU A 107 9.58 38.83 5.74
CA GLU A 107 8.58 37.82 6.16
C GLU A 107 8.08 36.98 4.96
N ILE A 108 8.66 35.78 4.74
CA ILE A 108 8.23 34.79 3.71
C ILE A 108 6.73 34.51 3.81
N ASP A 109 6.20 34.47 5.04
CA ASP A 109 4.82 34.12 5.34
C ASP A 109 3.79 34.97 4.59
N THR A 110 4.09 36.26 4.42
CA THR A 110 3.20 37.23 3.75
C THR A 110 2.99 36.95 2.26
N LEU A 111 3.90 36.22 1.62
CA LEU A 111 3.81 35.82 0.21
C LEU A 111 3.28 34.40 0.02
N LEU A 112 3.22 33.60 1.08
CA LEU A 112 2.74 32.24 1.04
C LEU A 112 1.22 32.24 0.90
N SER A 113 0.74 31.73 -0.23
CA SER A 113 -0.69 31.51 -0.44
C SER A 113 -1.05 30.06 -0.11
N ASP A 114 -2.11 29.86 0.67
CA ASP A 114 -2.66 28.54 0.94
C ASP A 114 -3.06 27.88 -0.39
N VAL A 115 -2.49 26.70 -0.66
CA VAL A 115 -2.87 25.90 -1.82
C VAL A 115 -4.09 25.10 -1.43
N VAL A 116 -5.27 25.62 -1.73
CA VAL A 116 -6.50 24.85 -1.65
C VAL A 116 -6.46 23.81 -2.77
N GLU A 117 -6.34 22.53 -2.40
CA GLU A 117 -6.59 21.43 -3.32
C GLU A 117 -8.06 21.52 -3.74
N VAL A 118 -8.33 22.15 -4.88
CA VAL A 118 -9.60 21.96 -5.56
C VAL A 118 -9.48 20.58 -6.21
N PRO A 119 -10.29 19.57 -5.80
CA PRO A 119 -10.36 18.33 -6.55
C PRO A 119 -10.71 18.74 -7.96
N LYS A 120 -9.81 18.47 -8.93
CA LYS A 120 -10.10 18.77 -10.32
C LYS A 120 -11.29 17.88 -10.71
N GLN A 121 -12.49 18.44 -10.68
CA GLN A 121 -13.68 17.86 -11.28
C GLN A 121 -13.46 17.90 -12.80
N TYR A 122 -12.71 16.94 -13.32
CA TYR A 122 -12.78 16.69 -14.76
C TYR A 122 -14.13 16.03 -15.01
N HIS A 123 -14.90 16.66 -15.91
CA HIS A 123 -16.16 16.15 -16.39
C HIS A 123 -15.99 14.68 -16.78
N SER A 124 -16.87 13.82 -16.25
CA SER A 124 -17.07 12.48 -16.80
C SER A 124 -17.30 12.65 -18.29
N LEU A 125 -16.37 12.15 -19.10
CA LEU A 125 -16.67 11.96 -20.51
C LEU A 125 -17.72 10.86 -20.53
N ASP A 126 -18.95 11.22 -20.90
CA ASP A 126 -20.01 10.28 -21.27
C ASP A 126 -19.48 9.40 -22.40
N GLY A 127 -18.85 8.30 -22.00
CA GLY A 127 -18.42 7.21 -22.87
C GLY A 127 -19.36 6.04 -22.63
N GLU A 128 -19.86 5.46 -23.72
CA GLU A 128 -20.79 4.33 -23.79
C GLU A 128 -20.74 3.38 -22.59
N ASP A 129 -21.91 3.18 -21.98
CA ASP A 129 -22.19 2.45 -20.74
C ASP A 129 -21.70 0.98 -20.78
N ASN A 130 -20.39 0.80 -20.56
CA ASN A 130 -19.71 -0.50 -20.45
C ASN A 130 -19.26 -0.78 -19.00
N GLU A 131 -19.87 -0.10 -18.02
CA GLU A 131 -19.62 -0.34 -16.62
C GLU A 131 -20.40 -1.58 -16.15
N VAL A 132 -19.71 -2.49 -15.46
CA VAL A 132 -20.30 -3.70 -14.87
C VAL A 132 -20.09 -3.70 -13.36
N SER A 133 -20.96 -4.40 -12.62
CA SER A 133 -20.75 -4.54 -11.18
C SER A 133 -19.41 -5.24 -10.89
N VAL A 134 -18.83 -4.98 -9.72
CA VAL A 134 -17.57 -5.60 -9.31
C VAL A 134 -17.70 -7.13 -9.24
N GLN A 135 -18.85 -7.63 -8.77
CA GLN A 135 -19.14 -9.06 -8.75
C GLN A 135 -19.16 -9.65 -10.16
N HIS A 136 -19.72 -8.93 -11.14
CA HIS A 136 -19.69 -9.34 -12.53
C HIS A 136 -18.24 -9.34 -13.06
N ALA A 137 -17.45 -8.31 -12.77
CA ALA A 137 -16.04 -8.25 -13.16
C ALA A 137 -15.20 -9.40 -12.56
N LEU A 138 -15.44 -9.77 -11.30
CA LEU A 138 -14.79 -10.92 -10.67
C LEU A 138 -15.17 -12.24 -11.36
N ARG A 139 -16.44 -12.40 -11.75
CA ARG A 139 -16.90 -13.57 -12.52
C ARG A 139 -16.26 -13.63 -13.91
N LEU A 140 -16.08 -12.50 -14.58
CA LEU A 140 -15.35 -12.40 -15.85
C LEU A 140 -13.90 -12.87 -15.69
N PHE A 141 -13.26 -12.53 -14.57
CA PHE A 141 -11.90 -12.96 -14.25
C PHE A 141 -11.84 -14.43 -13.80
N GLU A 142 -12.98 -15.15 -13.83
CA GLU A 142 -13.14 -16.52 -13.34
C GLU A 142 -12.76 -16.68 -11.86
N ILE A 143 -12.97 -15.62 -11.06
CA ILE A 143 -12.71 -15.62 -9.63
C ILE A 143 -14.04 -15.74 -8.89
N LYS A 144 -14.15 -16.81 -8.11
CA LYS A 144 -15.14 -16.91 -7.05
C LYS A 144 -14.36 -16.81 -5.75
N PRO A 145 -14.46 -15.68 -5.03
CA PRO A 145 -13.91 -15.62 -3.69
C PRO A 145 -14.55 -16.77 -2.87
N ASP A 146 -13.73 -17.68 -2.36
CA ASP A 146 -14.12 -18.76 -1.45
C ASP A 146 -13.58 -18.44 -0.06
N MET A 147 -14.06 -19.10 1.01
CA MET A 147 -13.67 -18.79 2.40
C MET A 147 -12.15 -18.47 2.50
N PRO A 148 -11.78 -17.30 3.06
CA PRO A 148 -10.39 -16.84 3.06
C PRO A 148 -9.39 -17.90 3.54
N ALA A 149 -8.26 -18.02 2.85
CA ALA A 149 -7.17 -18.89 3.25
C ALA A 149 -6.42 -18.34 4.48
N ARG A 150 -5.60 -19.18 5.11
CA ARG A 150 -4.69 -18.75 6.19
C ARG A 150 -3.80 -17.58 5.76
N LEU A 151 -3.32 -17.65 4.51
CA LEU A 151 -2.55 -16.60 3.87
C LEU A 151 -3.24 -15.23 3.90
N ASN A 152 -4.55 -15.19 3.64
CA ASN A 152 -5.25 -13.91 3.47
C ASN A 152 -5.30 -13.10 4.78
N GLU A 153 -5.34 -13.76 5.94
CA GLU A 153 -5.27 -13.04 7.23
C GLU A 153 -3.95 -12.25 7.35
N LEU A 154 -2.82 -12.91 7.08
CA LEU A 154 -1.51 -12.26 7.10
C LEU A 154 -1.36 -11.24 5.99
N GLN A 155 -1.93 -11.52 4.82
CA GLN A 155 -1.90 -10.60 3.69
C GLN A 155 -2.62 -9.29 3.99
N PHE A 156 -3.76 -9.36 4.65
CA PHE A 156 -4.50 -8.19 5.11
C PHE A 156 -3.76 -7.46 6.22
N GLN A 157 -3.10 -8.18 7.13
CA GLN A 157 -2.23 -7.58 8.14
C GLN A 157 -1.01 -6.88 7.51
N PHE A 158 -0.35 -7.49 6.53
CA PHE A 158 0.83 -6.91 5.86
C PHE A 158 0.44 -5.66 5.09
N PHE A 159 -0.75 -5.62 4.49
CA PHE A 159 -1.28 -4.41 3.89
C PHE A 159 -1.47 -3.29 4.91
N THR A 160 -2.16 -3.54 6.03
CA THR A 160 -2.41 -2.49 7.02
C THR A 160 -1.10 -1.98 7.62
N ASP A 161 -0.15 -2.88 7.84
CA ASP A 161 1.19 -2.58 8.34
C ASP A 161 2.04 -1.80 7.33
N PHE A 162 1.94 -2.12 6.05
CA PHE A 162 2.61 -1.40 4.97
C PHE A 162 2.06 0.02 4.83
N VAL A 163 0.73 0.15 4.84
CA VAL A 163 0.07 1.45 4.83
C VAL A 163 0.47 2.26 6.05
N PHE A 164 0.50 1.64 7.23
CA PHE A 164 0.98 2.31 8.45
C PHE A 164 2.43 2.79 8.30
N THR A 165 3.32 1.92 7.83
CA THR A 165 4.76 2.19 7.71
C THR A 165 5.02 3.36 6.77
N TRP A 166 4.40 3.36 5.59
CA TRP A 166 4.62 4.35 4.55
C TRP A 166 3.54 5.45 4.50
N ARG A 167 2.73 5.57 5.55
CA ARG A 167 1.57 6.48 5.62
C ARG A 167 1.86 7.90 5.17
N PHE A 168 3.04 8.46 5.48
CA PHE A 168 3.35 9.84 5.10
C PHE A 168 3.57 10.02 3.60
N TYR A 169 4.03 9.00 2.88
CA TYR A 169 4.09 9.01 1.42
C TYR A 169 2.70 8.71 0.81
N LEU A 170 1.94 7.81 1.45
CA LEU A 170 0.56 7.48 1.06
C LEU A 170 -0.48 8.54 1.42
N ASP A 171 -0.13 9.51 2.27
CA ASP A 171 -0.95 10.69 2.60
C ASP A 171 -0.54 11.90 1.74
N ASP A 172 0.54 11.81 0.97
CA ASP A 172 1.10 12.94 0.21
C ASP A 172 0.62 13.00 -1.24
N THR A 173 -0.63 13.41 -1.41
CA THR A 173 -1.31 13.63 -2.70
C THR A 173 -0.54 14.52 -3.66
N PHE A 174 0.17 15.53 -3.16
CA PHE A 174 0.97 16.46 -3.99
C PHE A 174 2.14 15.78 -4.69
N THR A 175 2.59 14.64 -4.15
CA THR A 175 3.68 13.84 -4.73
C THR A 175 3.19 12.74 -5.66
N TRP A 176 1.88 12.66 -5.95
CA TRP A 176 1.32 11.67 -6.87
C TRP A 176 1.23 12.15 -8.31
N ASP A 177 1.66 13.38 -8.59
CA ASP A 177 1.69 13.92 -9.95
C ASP A 177 2.69 13.15 -10.84
N HIS A 178 2.49 13.24 -12.15
CA HIS A 178 3.02 12.36 -13.19
C HIS A 178 4.55 12.33 -13.30
N THR A 179 5.23 13.27 -12.68
CA THR A 179 6.69 13.40 -12.66
C THR A 179 7.33 12.64 -11.49
N SER A 180 6.53 12.16 -10.54
CA SER A 180 7.01 11.51 -9.32
C SER A 180 7.06 9.99 -9.45
N SER A 181 8.21 9.42 -9.13
CA SER A 181 8.41 7.95 -9.09
C SER A 181 7.84 7.30 -7.82
N VAL A 182 7.34 8.09 -6.86
CA VAL A 182 6.73 7.59 -5.61
C VAL A 182 5.54 6.71 -5.89
N PHE A 183 4.62 7.17 -6.74
CA PHE A 183 3.38 6.46 -6.99
C PHE A 183 3.63 5.06 -7.57
N PRO A 184 4.38 4.91 -8.67
CA PRO A 184 4.72 3.59 -9.19
C PRO A 184 5.42 2.69 -8.16
N ALA A 185 6.27 3.25 -7.31
CA ALA A 185 6.92 2.50 -6.24
C ALA A 185 5.90 1.99 -5.20
N LEU A 186 5.05 2.85 -4.65
CA LEU A 186 4.05 2.43 -3.68
C LEU A 186 3.03 1.46 -4.30
N ALA A 187 2.59 1.71 -5.53
CA ALA A 187 1.67 0.84 -6.25
C ALA A 187 2.23 -0.57 -6.45
N ILE A 188 3.50 -0.70 -6.89
CA ILE A 188 4.12 -2.03 -7.03
C ILE A 188 4.31 -2.71 -5.66
N GLY A 189 4.59 -1.95 -4.60
CA GLY A 189 4.65 -2.48 -3.23
C GLY A 189 3.31 -3.08 -2.80
N LEU A 190 2.21 -2.35 -3.01
CA LEU A 190 0.85 -2.85 -2.72
C LEU A 190 0.50 -4.10 -3.54
N LEU A 191 0.83 -4.11 -4.84
CA LEU A 191 0.60 -5.27 -5.72
C LEU A 191 1.41 -6.49 -5.27
N ARG A 192 2.67 -6.31 -4.87
CA ARG A 192 3.51 -7.40 -4.35
C ARG A 192 2.96 -8.02 -3.08
N ILE A 193 2.48 -7.21 -2.14
CA ILE A 193 1.82 -7.73 -0.93
C ILE A 193 0.52 -8.46 -1.33
N ALA A 194 -0.28 -7.89 -2.23
CA ALA A 194 -1.52 -8.49 -2.70
C ALA A 194 -1.33 -9.78 -3.52
N ALA A 195 -0.16 -9.98 -4.12
CA ALA A 195 0.19 -11.22 -4.82
C ALA A 195 1.01 -12.20 -3.98
N TRP A 196 1.35 -11.82 -2.74
CA TRP A 196 2.28 -12.59 -1.92
C TRP A 196 3.63 -12.84 -2.65
N ASP A 197 4.08 -11.80 -3.37
CA ASP A 197 5.30 -11.77 -4.20
C ASP A 197 6.41 -10.95 -3.54
N PHE A 198 7.06 -11.60 -2.58
CA PHE A 198 8.17 -11.06 -1.80
C PHE A 198 9.04 -12.15 -1.18
N GLU A 199 10.24 -11.76 -0.77
CA GLU A 199 11.18 -12.62 -0.05
C GLU A 199 11.04 -12.37 1.45
N VAL A 200 11.12 -13.44 2.25
CA VAL A 200 11.20 -13.34 3.71
C VAL A 200 12.59 -13.79 4.15
N ARG A 201 13.23 -13.00 5.00
CA ARG A 201 14.54 -13.33 5.59
C ARG A 201 14.49 -13.21 7.10
N ASN A 202 15.17 -14.12 7.79
CA ASN A 202 15.36 -14.04 9.23
C ASN A 202 16.65 -13.24 9.52
N THR A 203 16.55 -11.92 9.48
CA THR A 203 17.69 -11.01 9.69
C THR A 203 17.25 -9.77 10.48
N ASP A 204 17.96 -9.47 11.55
CA ASP A 204 17.87 -8.20 12.28
C ASP A 204 19.02 -7.27 11.84
N THR A 205 19.25 -7.10 10.54
CA THR A 205 20.33 -6.23 9.99
C THR A 205 19.82 -4.86 9.55
N GLU A 206 18.59 -4.80 9.06
CA GLU A 206 18.04 -3.60 8.43
C GLU A 206 17.65 -2.50 9.43
N ASP A 207 17.85 -1.26 9.01
CA ASP A 207 17.35 -0.10 9.76
C ASP A 207 15.85 0.05 9.49
N LEU A 208 15.05 -0.10 10.56
CA LEU A 208 13.61 0.04 10.49
C LEU A 208 13.23 1.46 10.04
N PRO A 209 12.18 1.63 9.19
CA PRO A 209 11.78 2.91 8.62
C PRO A 209 11.02 3.79 9.64
N ILE A 210 11.66 4.10 10.76
CA ILE A 210 11.09 4.84 11.91
C ILE A 210 11.32 6.34 11.76
N LEU A 211 12.40 6.71 11.08
CA LEU A 211 12.84 8.09 10.94
C LEU A 211 12.20 8.75 9.72
N PHE A 212 12.01 10.07 9.79
CA PHE A 212 11.55 10.88 8.65
C PHE A 212 12.46 10.77 7.41
N SER A 213 13.71 10.34 7.58
CA SER A 213 14.68 10.12 6.50
C SER A 213 14.50 8.77 5.78
N SER A 214 13.57 7.93 6.20
CA SER A 214 13.33 6.63 5.56
C SER A 214 12.64 6.79 4.21
N LEU A 215 13.02 5.99 3.23
CA LEU A 215 12.54 6.07 1.84
C LEU A 215 12.15 4.67 1.32
N PRO A 216 11.04 4.53 0.59
CA PRO A 216 10.84 3.38 -0.30
C PRO A 216 11.96 3.32 -1.34
N GLN A 217 12.65 2.18 -1.45
CA GLN A 217 13.83 2.04 -2.32
C GLN A 217 13.70 0.94 -3.38
N TRP A 218 12.63 0.14 -3.34
CA TRP A 218 12.44 -0.93 -4.31
C TRP A 218 12.16 -0.36 -5.71
N LYS A 219 12.51 -1.15 -6.72
CA LYS A 219 12.36 -0.73 -8.12
C LYS A 219 10.89 -0.66 -8.51
N ALA A 220 10.51 0.44 -9.15
CA ALA A 220 9.20 0.62 -9.74
C ALA A 220 9.21 0.30 -11.25
N PRO A 221 8.08 -0.13 -11.82
CA PRO A 221 7.91 -0.22 -13.27
C PRO A 221 8.13 1.15 -13.93
N LEU A 222 8.87 1.17 -15.04
CA LEU A 222 9.15 2.39 -15.81
C LEU A 222 7.97 2.84 -16.68
N HIS A 223 7.10 1.89 -17.03
CA HIS A 223 5.97 2.11 -17.92
C HIS A 223 4.67 2.11 -17.13
N GLN A 224 3.72 2.94 -17.57
CA GLN A 224 2.37 3.00 -16.97
C GLN A 224 1.57 1.72 -17.22
N VAL A 225 1.95 0.92 -18.22
CA VAL A 225 1.30 -0.35 -18.56
C VAL A 225 2.32 -1.46 -18.51
N PHE A 226 2.05 -2.50 -17.74
CA PHE A 226 2.93 -3.66 -17.61
C PHE A 226 2.14 -4.92 -17.22
N TRP A 227 2.71 -6.10 -17.45
CA TRP A 227 2.14 -7.37 -17.01
C TRP A 227 2.60 -7.70 -15.59
N PHE A 228 1.68 -8.16 -14.73
CA PHE A 228 1.95 -8.62 -13.38
C PHE A 228 1.06 -9.81 -13.04
N HIS A 229 1.66 -10.96 -12.68
CA HIS A 229 0.93 -12.19 -12.32
C HIS A 229 -0.19 -12.55 -13.33
N ARG A 230 0.10 -12.43 -14.63
CA ARG A 230 -0.82 -12.70 -15.79
C ARG A 230 -1.91 -11.65 -16.02
N TYR A 231 -1.96 -10.57 -15.25
CA TYR A 231 -2.90 -9.45 -15.44
C TYR A 231 -2.19 -8.24 -16.02
N LEU A 232 -2.90 -7.49 -16.86
CA LEU A 232 -2.41 -6.23 -17.41
C LEU A 232 -2.65 -5.11 -16.39
N ILE A 233 -1.59 -4.53 -15.85
CA ILE A 233 -1.67 -3.43 -14.90
C ILE A 233 -1.62 -2.09 -15.65
N LEU A 234 -2.53 -1.18 -15.31
CA LEU A 234 -2.53 0.21 -15.74
C LEU A 234 -2.35 1.12 -14.52
N CYS A 235 -1.20 1.76 -14.39
CA CYS A 235 -0.91 2.75 -13.36
C CYS A 235 -1.54 4.10 -13.73
N CYS A 236 -2.50 4.53 -12.92
CA CYS A 236 -3.25 5.77 -13.07
C CYS A 236 -2.77 6.80 -12.04
N ASN A 237 -2.22 7.91 -12.50
CA ASN A 237 -1.76 9.01 -11.64
C ASN A 237 -2.91 9.89 -11.10
N THR A 238 -4.14 9.64 -11.54
CA THR A 238 -5.30 10.49 -11.23
C THR A 238 -6.36 9.72 -10.46
N ASP A 239 -7.14 10.43 -9.65
CA ASP A 239 -8.30 9.89 -8.95
C ASP A 239 -9.39 9.34 -9.90
N GLN A 240 -9.29 9.64 -11.20
CA GLN A 240 -10.23 9.22 -12.24
C GLN A 240 -9.74 7.98 -12.99
N ILE A 241 -9.60 6.87 -12.28
CA ILE A 241 -9.17 5.58 -12.85
C ILE A 241 -10.06 5.17 -14.03
N THR A 242 -11.38 5.36 -13.92
CA THR A 242 -12.32 5.03 -14.99
C THR A 242 -12.00 5.78 -16.28
N ASN A 243 -11.77 7.09 -16.19
CA ASN A 243 -11.39 7.91 -17.35
C ASN A 243 -10.03 7.51 -17.91
N ALA A 244 -9.05 7.23 -17.06
CA ALA A 244 -7.74 6.76 -17.50
C ALA A 244 -7.83 5.44 -18.27
N VAL A 245 -8.65 4.49 -17.83
CA VAL A 245 -8.93 3.24 -18.56
C VAL A 245 -9.57 3.53 -19.92
N ALA A 246 -10.56 4.43 -19.97
CA ALA A 246 -11.24 4.78 -21.22
C ALA A 246 -10.33 5.51 -22.22
N ILE A 247 -9.47 6.42 -21.76
CA ILE A 247 -8.52 7.14 -22.61
C ILE A 247 -7.47 6.17 -23.18
N ASN A 248 -6.92 5.32 -22.31
CA ASN A 248 -5.91 4.34 -22.73
C ASN A 248 -6.50 3.15 -23.49
N ALA A 249 -7.83 3.03 -23.56
CA ALA A 249 -8.53 1.91 -24.18
C ALA A 249 -8.05 1.61 -25.60
N LYS A 250 -7.89 2.64 -26.44
CA LYS A 250 -7.44 2.46 -27.83
C LYS A 250 -6.01 1.91 -27.89
N HIS A 251 -5.14 2.39 -27.02
CA HIS A 251 -3.76 1.91 -26.93
C HIS A 251 -3.72 0.47 -26.40
N LEU A 252 -4.44 0.17 -25.33
CA LEU A 252 -4.53 -1.18 -24.74
C LEU A 252 -5.12 -2.18 -25.74
N VAL A 253 -6.20 -1.81 -26.44
CA VAL A 253 -6.80 -2.63 -27.51
C VAL A 253 -5.79 -2.88 -28.62
N SER A 254 -5.06 -1.85 -29.06
CA SER A 254 -4.05 -1.98 -30.13
C SER A 254 -2.93 -2.95 -29.76
N GLN A 255 -2.49 -2.96 -28.50
CA GLN A 255 -1.49 -3.90 -28.00
C GLN A 255 -2.03 -5.34 -27.90
N CYS A 256 -3.34 -5.51 -27.76
CA CYS A 256 -3.98 -6.80 -27.55
C CYS A 256 -4.60 -7.41 -28.81
N ILE A 257 -4.48 -6.79 -30.00
CA ILE A 257 -5.12 -7.27 -31.25
C ILE A 257 -4.74 -8.72 -31.60
N ASN A 258 -3.53 -9.16 -31.24
CA ASN A 258 -3.04 -10.50 -31.55
C ASN A 258 -3.30 -11.54 -30.43
N HIS A 259 -3.88 -11.13 -29.30
CA HIS A 259 -4.19 -12.06 -28.22
C HIS A 259 -5.43 -12.90 -28.54
N LYS A 260 -5.27 -14.23 -28.52
CA LYS A 260 -6.37 -15.19 -28.66
C LYS A 260 -7.10 -15.35 -27.33
N GLY A 261 -7.91 -14.36 -26.93
CA GLY A 261 -8.73 -14.43 -25.71
C GLY A 261 -9.02 -13.07 -25.07
N PRO A 262 -9.87 -13.03 -24.03
CA PRO A 262 -10.06 -11.83 -23.23
C PRO A 262 -8.76 -11.50 -22.47
N VAL A 263 -8.42 -10.21 -22.40
CA VAL A 263 -7.32 -9.71 -21.57
C VAL A 263 -7.92 -9.09 -20.31
N HIS A 264 -7.59 -9.67 -19.16
CA HIS A 264 -8.00 -9.15 -17.87
C HIS A 264 -6.94 -8.18 -17.34
N GLY A 265 -7.37 -7.03 -16.84
CA GLY A 265 -6.47 -6.00 -16.33
C GLY A 265 -6.99 -5.27 -15.11
N ILE A 266 -6.05 -4.68 -14.38
CA ILE A 266 -6.28 -3.96 -13.14
C ILE A 266 -5.72 -2.56 -13.34
N ALA A 267 -6.59 -1.56 -13.29
CA ALA A 267 -6.16 -0.18 -13.22
C ALA A 267 -6.02 0.22 -11.75
N ILE A 268 -4.89 0.83 -11.39
CA ILE A 268 -4.52 1.12 -10.01
C ILE A 268 -4.10 2.59 -9.87
N SER A 269 -4.60 3.25 -8.84
CA SER A 269 -4.03 4.48 -8.25
C SER A 269 -3.77 4.23 -6.77
N ILE A 270 -3.19 5.18 -6.02
CA ILE A 270 -3.07 5.02 -4.56
C ILE A 270 -4.45 4.90 -3.91
N ARG A 271 -5.41 5.73 -4.35
CA ARG A 271 -6.75 5.77 -3.75
C ARG A 271 -7.60 4.60 -4.14
N ASN A 272 -7.53 4.13 -5.39
CA ASN A 272 -8.54 3.26 -5.95
C ASN A 272 -7.93 2.16 -6.83
N ILE A 273 -8.73 1.14 -7.12
CA ILE A 273 -8.53 0.24 -8.25
C ILE A 273 -9.80 0.21 -9.11
N ALA A 274 -9.66 -0.25 -10.35
CA ALA A 274 -10.78 -0.70 -11.17
C ALA A 274 -10.35 -1.95 -11.95
N LEU A 275 -11.28 -2.88 -12.13
CA LEU A 275 -11.08 -4.07 -12.94
C LEU A 275 -11.54 -3.78 -14.37
N PHE A 276 -10.84 -4.30 -15.36
CA PHE A 276 -11.28 -4.21 -16.75
C PHE A 276 -11.00 -5.49 -17.53
N GLU A 277 -11.85 -5.78 -18.51
CA GLU A 277 -11.65 -6.84 -19.51
C GLU A 277 -11.62 -6.21 -20.90
N ILE A 278 -10.63 -6.58 -21.70
CA ILE A 278 -10.56 -6.25 -23.12
C ILE A 278 -10.94 -7.49 -23.92
N ARG A 279 -12.05 -7.41 -24.66
CA ARG A 279 -12.53 -8.51 -25.49
C ARG A 279 -13.06 -7.99 -26.82
N ASN A 280 -12.54 -8.53 -27.92
CA ASN A 280 -12.94 -8.17 -29.28
C ASN A 280 -12.90 -6.65 -29.54
N GLY A 281 -11.90 -5.96 -28.99
CA GLY A 281 -11.74 -4.52 -29.12
C GLY A 281 -12.68 -3.66 -28.27
N LYS A 282 -13.53 -4.27 -27.44
CA LYS A 282 -14.36 -3.59 -26.43
C LYS A 282 -13.72 -3.71 -25.05
N ILE A 283 -13.97 -2.71 -24.20
CA ILE A 283 -13.52 -2.72 -22.81
C ILE A 283 -14.73 -2.69 -21.88
N LEU A 284 -14.85 -3.71 -21.03
CA LEU A 284 -15.76 -3.72 -19.88
C LEU A 284 -14.96 -3.30 -18.66
N ARG A 285 -15.55 -2.50 -17.77
CA ARG A 285 -14.86 -2.02 -16.55
C ARG A 285 -15.75 -2.04 -15.32
N SER A 286 -15.17 -2.19 -14.15
CA SER A 286 -15.86 -2.01 -12.87
C SER A 286 -15.88 -0.52 -12.46
N PRO A 287 -16.76 -0.13 -11.52
CA PRO A 287 -16.61 1.14 -10.82
C PRO A 287 -15.27 1.19 -10.06
N SER A 288 -14.86 2.40 -9.66
CA SER A 288 -13.70 2.64 -8.79
C SER A 288 -13.94 2.04 -7.40
N ILE A 289 -12.94 1.32 -6.90
CA ILE A 289 -12.98 0.61 -5.61
C ILE A 289 -11.87 1.17 -4.71
N PRO A 290 -12.17 1.64 -3.48
CA PRO A 290 -11.16 2.22 -2.60
C PRO A 290 -10.04 1.24 -2.23
N LEU A 291 -8.79 1.57 -2.56
CA LEU A 291 -7.57 0.82 -2.26
C LEU A 291 -6.88 1.31 -0.99
N VAL A 292 -6.62 2.61 -0.86
CA VAL A 292 -6.07 3.20 0.36
C VAL A 292 -7.01 4.29 0.83
N THR A 293 -7.34 4.24 2.11
CA THR A 293 -8.27 5.14 2.81
C THR A 293 -7.67 5.58 4.13
N ASN A 294 -8.27 6.59 4.77
CA ASN A 294 -7.84 7.08 6.09
C ASN A 294 -7.74 5.98 7.17
N ILE A 295 -8.52 4.90 7.05
CA ILE A 295 -8.52 3.80 8.01
C ILE A 295 -7.69 2.59 7.56
N SER A 296 -7.00 2.68 6.42
CA SER A 296 -6.28 1.54 5.84
C SER A 296 -5.06 1.09 6.64
N ALA A 297 -4.54 1.93 7.55
CA ALA A 297 -3.53 1.52 8.53
C ALA A 297 -4.10 0.66 9.69
N LEU A 298 -5.42 0.51 9.78
CA LEU A 298 -6.13 -0.15 10.86
C LEU A 298 -6.99 -1.32 10.35
N HIS A 299 -7.56 -1.18 9.16
CA HIS A 299 -8.46 -2.16 8.55
C HIS A 299 -8.13 -2.34 7.08
N CYS A 300 -8.23 -3.58 6.58
CA CYS A 300 -8.02 -3.86 5.18
C CYS A 300 -9.14 -3.24 4.32
N SER A 301 -8.76 -2.53 3.26
CA SER A 301 -9.65 -1.85 2.34
C SER A 301 -10.36 -2.81 1.37
N PRO A 302 -11.51 -2.42 0.78
CA PRO A 302 -12.20 -3.23 -0.23
C PRO A 302 -11.34 -3.53 -1.45
N GLY A 303 -10.63 -2.53 -1.96
CA GLY A 303 -9.76 -2.67 -3.12
C GLY A 303 -8.63 -3.65 -2.86
N PHE A 304 -7.99 -3.60 -1.69
CA PHE A 304 -6.91 -4.54 -1.38
C PHE A 304 -7.42 -5.98 -1.22
N ARG A 305 -8.61 -6.18 -0.61
CA ARG A 305 -9.23 -7.52 -0.54
C ARG A 305 -9.47 -8.11 -1.92
N ILE A 306 -9.95 -7.29 -2.85
CA ILE A 306 -10.16 -7.71 -4.23
C ILE A 306 -8.84 -8.06 -4.92
N LEU A 307 -7.78 -7.25 -4.75
CA LEU A 307 -6.46 -7.58 -5.30
C LEU A 307 -5.95 -8.92 -4.75
N ALA A 308 -6.05 -9.12 -3.44
CA ALA A 308 -5.68 -10.37 -2.79
C ALA A 308 -6.46 -11.56 -3.37
N TYR A 309 -7.79 -11.44 -3.53
CA TYR A 309 -8.58 -12.50 -4.14
C TYR A 309 -8.19 -12.77 -5.60
N ILE A 310 -7.93 -11.73 -6.38
CA ILE A 310 -7.51 -11.88 -7.79
C ILE A 310 -6.15 -12.57 -7.91
N LEU A 311 -5.21 -12.22 -7.06
CA LEU A 311 -3.81 -12.60 -7.22
C LEU A 311 -3.45 -13.88 -6.46
N THR A 312 -4.25 -14.30 -5.46
CA THR A 312 -3.92 -15.46 -4.60
C THR A 312 -5.04 -16.49 -4.45
N SER A 313 -6.28 -16.23 -4.87
CA SER A 313 -7.35 -17.23 -4.75
C SER A 313 -7.33 -18.26 -5.88
N SER A 314 -7.82 -19.46 -5.58
CA SER A 314 -7.99 -20.51 -6.58
C SER A 314 -9.04 -20.10 -7.62
N ARG A 315 -8.65 -20.14 -8.90
CA ARG A 315 -9.56 -19.85 -10.02
C ARG A 315 -10.67 -20.89 -10.10
N LEU A 316 -11.85 -20.47 -10.54
CA LEU A 316 -12.87 -21.41 -11.01
C LEU A 316 -12.24 -22.26 -12.10
N LYS A 317 -12.48 -23.58 -12.06
CA LYS A 317 -12.22 -24.43 -13.22
C LYS A 317 -13.13 -23.92 -14.35
N GLY A 318 -12.62 -23.04 -15.21
CA GLY A 318 -13.35 -22.53 -16.35
C GLY A 318 -13.76 -23.67 -17.29
N PRO A 319 -14.58 -23.42 -18.32
CA PRO A 319 -14.88 -24.41 -19.36
C PRO A 319 -13.62 -24.92 -20.11
N SER A 320 -12.46 -24.29 -19.89
CA SER A 320 -11.12 -24.77 -20.23
C SER A 320 -10.47 -25.64 -19.13
N ALA A 321 -11.24 -26.29 -18.26
CA ALA A 321 -10.78 -27.28 -17.25
C ALA A 321 -10.02 -28.49 -17.83
N LYS A 322 -9.74 -28.50 -19.14
CA LYS A 322 -8.56 -29.14 -19.69
C LYS A 322 -7.38 -28.18 -19.53
N SER A 323 -6.89 -27.96 -18.31
CA SER A 323 -5.47 -27.59 -18.23
C SER A 323 -4.75 -28.76 -18.90
N GLY A 324 -4.09 -28.50 -20.03
CA GLY A 324 -3.23 -29.49 -20.70
C GLY A 324 -1.99 -29.82 -19.85
N GLU A 325 -1.92 -29.26 -18.64
CA GLU A 325 -0.88 -29.50 -17.67
C GLU A 325 -0.96 -30.96 -17.20
N HIS A 326 0.02 -31.74 -17.67
CA HIS A 326 0.13 -33.15 -17.34
C HIS A 326 1.53 -33.38 -16.78
N TRP A 327 1.63 -33.57 -15.47
CA TRP A 327 2.88 -33.92 -14.80
C TRP A 327 3.34 -35.36 -15.10
N GLY A 328 2.54 -36.14 -15.84
CA GLY A 328 2.80 -37.56 -16.14
C GLY A 328 2.67 -38.50 -14.93
N THR A 329 2.73 -37.96 -13.71
CA THR A 329 2.55 -38.65 -12.43
C THR A 329 1.84 -37.75 -11.43
N ALA A 330 1.00 -38.32 -10.56
CA ALA A 330 0.42 -37.58 -9.44
C ALA A 330 1.50 -37.36 -8.37
N LEU A 331 1.97 -36.12 -8.22
CA LEU A 331 2.92 -35.75 -7.17
C LEU A 331 2.17 -35.52 -5.84
N PRO A 332 2.61 -36.14 -4.73
CA PRO A 332 2.11 -35.83 -3.39
C PRO A 332 2.42 -34.39 -2.99
N THR A 333 1.62 -33.81 -2.08
CA THR A 333 1.80 -32.43 -1.60
C THR A 333 3.14 -32.22 -0.89
N GLU A 334 3.67 -33.26 -0.26
CA GLU A 334 4.98 -33.29 0.39
C GLU A 334 6.12 -33.04 -0.61
N ILE A 335 5.96 -33.46 -1.87
CA ILE A 335 6.95 -33.18 -2.91
C ILE A 335 6.91 -31.71 -3.33
N PHE A 336 5.72 -31.10 -3.38
CA PHE A 336 5.60 -29.66 -3.63
C PHE A 336 6.22 -28.84 -2.50
N GLU A 337 6.03 -29.26 -1.25
CA GLU A 337 6.71 -28.68 -0.08
C GLU A 337 8.22 -28.74 -0.24
N MET A 338 8.78 -29.92 -0.53
CA MET A 338 10.22 -30.07 -0.73
C MET A 338 10.76 -29.24 -1.88
N ILE A 339 10.03 -29.12 -3.01
CA ILE A 339 10.43 -28.30 -4.15
C ILE A 339 10.49 -26.82 -3.75
N LEU A 340 9.49 -26.34 -3.03
CA LEU A 340 9.44 -24.94 -2.61
C LEU A 340 10.48 -24.65 -1.52
N GLU A 341 10.69 -25.56 -0.56
CA GLU A 341 11.77 -25.43 0.43
C GLU A 341 13.17 -25.42 -0.21
N ALA A 342 13.37 -26.16 -1.30
CA ALA A 342 14.64 -26.17 -2.03
C ALA A 342 14.81 -24.99 -3.01
N SER A 343 13.75 -24.21 -3.25
CA SER A 343 13.79 -23.08 -4.17
C SER A 343 14.37 -21.83 -3.48
N GLU A 344 15.10 -21.03 -4.24
CA GLU A 344 15.55 -19.72 -3.75
C GLU A 344 14.33 -18.83 -3.43
N PRO A 345 14.35 -18.03 -2.35
CA PRO A 345 13.23 -17.16 -1.98
C PRO A 345 12.75 -16.25 -3.11
N SER A 346 13.64 -15.83 -4.01
CA SER A 346 13.32 -15.01 -5.18
C SER A 346 12.50 -15.73 -6.25
N ASP A 347 12.61 -17.06 -6.31
CA ASP A 347 12.09 -17.88 -7.40
C ASP A 347 10.80 -18.61 -7.01
N LEU A 348 10.44 -18.61 -5.72
CA LEU A 348 9.27 -19.29 -5.16
C LEU A 348 7.96 -19.00 -5.92
N VAL A 349 7.69 -17.73 -6.18
CA VAL A 349 6.46 -17.29 -6.88
C VAL A 349 6.48 -17.74 -8.33
N SER A 350 7.62 -17.59 -9.00
CA SER A 350 7.78 -18.00 -10.41
C SER A 350 7.64 -19.51 -10.54
N MET A 351 8.19 -20.28 -9.59
CA MET A 351 8.03 -21.72 -9.50
C MET A 351 6.56 -22.11 -9.25
N ALA A 352 5.89 -21.45 -8.32
CA ALA A 352 4.48 -21.68 -8.06
C ALA A 352 3.63 -21.43 -9.31
N GLN A 353 3.90 -20.34 -10.04
CA GLN A 353 3.16 -19.97 -11.25
C GLN A 353 3.44 -20.83 -12.47
N ALA A 354 4.44 -21.71 -12.42
CA ALA A 354 4.72 -22.65 -13.51
C ALA A 354 3.64 -23.75 -13.62
N SER A 355 2.80 -23.92 -12.59
CA SER A 355 1.82 -25.00 -12.48
C SER A 355 0.57 -24.57 -11.72
N ASP A 356 -0.61 -24.91 -12.24
CA ASP A 356 -1.87 -24.61 -11.53
C ASP A 356 -1.95 -25.38 -10.21
N SER A 357 -1.36 -26.57 -10.15
CA SER A 357 -1.34 -27.42 -8.94
C SER A 357 -0.41 -26.86 -7.87
N VAL A 358 0.80 -26.44 -8.27
CA VAL A 358 1.77 -25.83 -7.36
C VAL A 358 1.30 -24.45 -6.91
N GLU A 359 0.73 -23.63 -7.80
CA GLU A 359 0.15 -22.33 -7.48
C GLU A 359 -0.96 -22.46 -6.43
N LYS A 360 -1.87 -23.41 -6.63
CA LYS A 360 -2.92 -23.71 -5.66
C LYS A 360 -2.37 -24.15 -4.31
N TRP A 361 -1.34 -25.00 -4.31
CA TRP A 361 -0.68 -25.41 -3.08
C TRP A 361 -0.04 -24.21 -2.38
N TYR A 362 0.74 -23.41 -3.12
CA TYR A 362 1.52 -22.27 -2.62
C TYR A 362 0.66 -21.23 -1.91
N TYR A 363 -0.49 -20.87 -2.48
CA TYR A 363 -1.40 -19.92 -1.83
C TYR A 363 -2.30 -20.54 -0.76
N SER A 364 -2.39 -21.87 -0.69
CA SER A 364 -3.10 -22.57 0.40
C SER A 364 -2.24 -22.71 1.65
N SER A 365 -0.93 -22.63 1.51
CA SER A 365 0.08 -22.68 2.56
C SER A 365 0.71 -21.29 2.77
N ILE A 366 1.61 -21.16 3.75
CA ILE A 366 2.40 -19.93 3.99
C ILE A 366 3.89 -20.35 3.94
N PRO A 367 4.40 -20.73 2.76
CA PRO A 367 5.69 -21.41 2.68
C PRO A 367 6.87 -20.53 3.10
N GLN A 368 6.78 -19.21 2.94
CA GLN A 368 7.89 -18.30 3.29
C GLN A 368 8.07 -18.06 4.79
N ILE A 369 7.11 -18.46 5.62
CA ILE A 369 7.22 -18.34 7.08
C ILE A 369 6.91 -19.71 7.71
N PRO A 370 7.90 -20.61 7.78
CA PRO A 370 7.69 -21.98 8.21
C PRO A 370 7.07 -22.08 9.61
N GLY A 371 6.06 -22.93 9.75
CA GLY A 371 5.43 -23.22 11.04
C GLY A 371 4.52 -22.12 11.59
N LEU A 372 4.31 -21.01 10.86
CA LEU A 372 3.39 -19.96 11.26
C LEU A 372 1.95 -20.29 10.85
N ILE A 373 1.06 -20.38 11.83
CA ILE A 373 -0.36 -20.71 11.61
C ILE A 373 -1.23 -19.62 12.28
N PRO A 374 -1.93 -18.77 11.51
CA PRO A 374 -2.88 -17.82 12.07
C PRO A 374 -3.99 -18.54 12.85
N ARG A 375 -4.26 -18.05 14.06
CA ARG A 375 -5.29 -18.59 14.96
C ARG A 375 -6.61 -17.84 14.79
N ASP A 376 -6.51 -16.51 14.79
CA ASP A 376 -7.66 -15.62 14.74
C ASP A 376 -7.71 -14.93 13.38
N PHE A 377 -8.92 -14.77 12.84
CA PHE A 377 -9.18 -14.33 11.47
C PHE A 377 -9.97 -13.02 11.42
N PHE A 378 -9.70 -12.09 12.34
CA PHE A 378 -10.52 -10.88 12.47
C PHE A 378 -10.39 -9.93 11.28
N MET A 379 -9.28 -9.95 10.55
CA MET A 379 -9.12 -9.13 9.35
C MET A 379 -9.87 -9.74 8.15
N SER A 380 -9.77 -11.04 7.95
CA SER A 380 -10.37 -11.74 6.80
C SER A 380 -11.83 -12.14 7.01
N ILE A 381 -12.20 -12.51 8.24
CA ILE A 381 -13.53 -12.96 8.68
C ILE A 381 -13.99 -12.12 9.90
N PRO A 382 -14.42 -10.85 9.69
CA PRO A 382 -14.69 -9.93 10.80
C PRO A 382 -15.91 -10.30 11.66
N CYS A 383 -16.78 -11.21 11.20
CA CYS A 383 -18.02 -11.53 11.92
C CYS A 383 -17.78 -12.28 13.24
N CYS A 384 -16.78 -13.17 13.30
CA CYS A 384 -16.43 -13.90 14.52
C CYS A 384 -14.94 -14.24 14.65
N GLY A 385 -14.11 -13.93 13.63
CA GLY A 385 -12.67 -14.20 13.64
C GLY A 385 -12.30 -15.69 13.61
N ARG A 386 -13.24 -16.59 13.29
CA ARG A 386 -12.99 -18.04 13.22
C ARG A 386 -12.92 -18.48 11.77
N ARG A 387 -12.05 -19.45 11.49
CA ARG A 387 -12.01 -20.15 10.21
C ARG A 387 -12.40 -21.60 10.48
N ASP A 388 -13.70 -21.88 10.47
CA ASP A 388 -14.19 -23.24 10.68
C ASP A 388 -13.71 -24.16 9.54
N THR A 389 -13.38 -25.42 9.86
CA THR A 389 -12.77 -26.37 8.90
C THR A 389 -13.78 -27.19 8.11
N SER A 390 -15.07 -27.08 8.40
CA SER A 390 -16.15 -27.76 7.67
C SER A 390 -16.66 -26.89 6.52
N ASN A 391 -17.52 -27.43 5.65
CA ASN A 391 -18.15 -26.73 4.51
C ASN A 391 -19.12 -25.61 4.96
N THR A 392 -18.66 -24.69 5.79
CA THR A 392 -19.41 -23.55 6.29
C THR A 392 -19.73 -22.62 5.13
N GLN A 393 -21.02 -22.35 4.99
CA GLN A 393 -21.52 -21.43 3.99
C GLN A 393 -21.30 -20.00 4.47
N GLY A 394 -20.84 -19.14 3.56
CA GLY A 394 -20.62 -17.73 3.85
C GLY A 394 -20.91 -16.85 2.65
N ALA A 395 -20.97 -15.56 2.91
CA ALA A 395 -21.24 -14.53 1.91
C ALA A 395 -20.22 -13.39 2.03
N TYR A 396 -19.96 -12.72 0.91
CA TYR A 396 -19.11 -11.53 0.86
C TYR A 396 -19.96 -10.28 0.94
N CYS A 397 -19.52 -9.33 1.76
CA CYS A 397 -20.12 -8.00 1.74
C CYS A 397 -19.89 -7.36 0.36
N SER A 398 -20.96 -6.92 -0.29
CA SER A 398 -20.94 -6.22 -1.58
C SER A 398 -20.20 -4.87 -1.54
N VAL A 399 -19.97 -4.31 -0.34
CA VAL A 399 -19.32 -3.02 -0.14
C VAL A 399 -17.85 -3.18 0.25
N CYS A 400 -17.55 -3.94 1.30
CA CYS A 400 -16.19 -4.08 1.81
C CYS A 400 -15.48 -5.36 1.36
N TYR A 401 -16.18 -6.29 0.70
CA TYR A 401 -15.65 -7.59 0.24
C TYR A 401 -15.02 -8.45 1.35
N ALA A 402 -15.35 -8.17 2.61
CA ALA A 402 -15.06 -9.07 3.72
C ALA A 402 -15.99 -10.28 3.67
N TRP A 403 -15.46 -11.45 4.03
CA TRP A 403 -16.25 -12.67 4.13
C TRP A 403 -16.88 -12.78 5.52
N SER A 404 -18.11 -13.30 5.56
CA SER A 404 -18.81 -13.58 6.81
C SER A 404 -19.50 -14.94 6.73
N HIS A 405 -19.51 -15.67 7.85
CA HIS A 405 -20.34 -16.85 8.01
C HIS A 405 -21.82 -16.48 7.90
N MET A 406 -22.60 -17.28 7.17
CA MET A 406 -24.05 -17.06 7.06
C MET A 406 -24.72 -17.03 8.44
N GLU A 407 -24.33 -17.93 9.34
CA GLU A 407 -24.85 -18.03 10.71
C GLU A 407 -24.62 -16.75 11.52
N CYS A 408 -23.48 -16.07 11.32
CA CYS A 408 -23.19 -14.82 12.00
C CYS A 408 -23.97 -13.62 11.44
N THR A 409 -24.56 -13.76 10.24
CA THR A 409 -25.25 -12.67 9.55
C THR A 409 -26.76 -12.67 9.75
N GLY A 410 -27.31 -13.71 10.39
CA GLY A 410 -28.75 -13.89 10.55
C GLY A 410 -29.50 -14.19 9.23
N LEU A 411 -28.78 -14.48 8.15
CA LEU A 411 -29.37 -14.86 6.86
C LEU A 411 -29.79 -16.33 6.88
N SER A 412 -31.02 -16.61 6.44
CA SER A 412 -31.51 -17.99 6.24
C SER A 412 -30.90 -18.63 4.99
N ALA A 413 -30.64 -19.93 5.05
CA ALA A 413 -30.18 -20.76 3.93
C ALA A 413 -31.14 -20.77 2.72
N THR A 414 -32.32 -20.15 2.79
CA THR A 414 -33.25 -20.01 1.66
C THR A 414 -32.99 -18.78 0.79
N MET A 415 -32.08 -17.88 1.18
CA MET A 415 -31.78 -16.63 0.44
C MET A 415 -30.54 -16.70 -0.46
N PHE A 416 -30.15 -17.89 -0.92
CA PHE A 416 -28.99 -18.10 -1.81
C PHE A 416 -29.02 -17.30 -3.11
N SER A 417 -30.20 -16.89 -3.59
CA SER A 417 -30.32 -16.12 -4.82
C SER A 417 -29.89 -14.66 -4.68
N ASP A 418 -29.76 -14.13 -3.45
CA ASP A 418 -29.55 -12.70 -3.17
C ASP A 418 -28.18 -12.42 -2.50
N THR A 419 -27.27 -13.39 -2.48
CA THR A 419 -25.93 -13.24 -1.89
C THR A 419 -25.09 -12.16 -2.58
N ASP A 420 -25.45 -11.78 -3.81
CA ASP A 420 -24.79 -10.71 -4.57
C ASP A 420 -25.03 -9.31 -3.94
N HIS A 421 -26.02 -9.17 -3.06
CA HIS A 421 -26.40 -7.92 -2.40
C HIS A 421 -26.21 -7.92 -0.88
N PHE A 422 -25.49 -8.90 -0.32
CA PHE A 422 -25.23 -8.92 1.12
C PHE A 422 -24.40 -7.70 1.55
N THR A 423 -24.80 -7.05 2.65
CA THR A 423 -24.03 -5.96 3.29
C THR A 423 -23.85 -6.32 4.77
N CYS A 424 -22.59 -6.38 5.22
CA CYS A 424 -22.27 -6.73 6.61
C CYS A 424 -22.69 -5.63 7.60
N SER A 425 -22.85 -5.99 8.87
CA SER A 425 -23.20 -5.05 9.95
C SER A 425 -22.28 -3.84 9.99
N GLY A 426 -20.97 -4.06 9.87
CA GLY A 426 -19.97 -2.99 9.82
C GLY A 426 -20.27 -1.96 8.73
N CYS A 427 -20.61 -2.37 7.51
CA CYS A 427 -20.95 -1.45 6.42
C CYS A 427 -22.37 -0.86 6.51
N ARG A 428 -23.25 -1.42 7.34
CA ARG A 428 -24.58 -0.85 7.62
C ARG A 428 -24.52 0.24 8.68
N GLU A 429 -23.68 0.04 9.70
CA GLU A 429 -23.54 0.94 10.85
C GLU A 429 -22.52 2.05 10.60
N SER A 430 -21.45 1.74 9.88
CA SER A 430 -20.43 2.72 9.51
C SER A 430 -20.60 3.11 8.04
N VAL A 431 -20.56 4.42 7.79
CA VAL A 431 -20.32 4.91 6.42
C VAL A 431 -18.92 4.40 6.04
N PRO A 432 -18.75 3.66 4.94
CA PRO A 432 -17.42 3.28 4.48
C PRO A 432 -16.62 4.57 4.29
N CYS A 433 -15.59 4.79 5.10
CA CYS A 433 -14.67 5.90 4.87
C CYS A 433 -13.84 5.52 3.63
N ALA A 434 -14.40 5.81 2.47
CA ALA A 434 -13.79 5.66 1.16
C ALA A 434 -12.84 6.85 0.85
N SER A 435 -12.80 7.86 1.72
CA SER A 435 -11.91 9.01 1.55
C SER A 435 -10.48 8.68 1.99
N LEU A 436 -9.55 9.32 1.30
CA LEU A 436 -8.15 9.42 1.67
C LEU A 436 -7.79 10.90 1.71
N ASP A 437 -7.96 11.51 2.87
CA ASP A 437 -7.69 12.93 3.04
C ASP A 437 -6.20 13.12 3.33
N THR A 438 -5.63 14.25 2.94
CA THR A 438 -4.22 14.54 3.14
C THR A 438 -3.86 14.51 4.63
N GLY A 439 -3.05 13.54 5.05
CA GLY A 439 -2.71 13.29 6.46
C GLY A 439 -3.75 12.48 7.26
N GLY A 440 -4.81 12.01 6.59
CA GLY A 440 -5.94 11.34 7.20
C GLY A 440 -5.61 9.95 7.75
N ILE A 441 -4.64 9.24 7.17
CA ILE A 441 -4.18 7.95 7.70
C ILE A 441 -3.53 8.14 9.07
N HIS A 442 -2.57 9.06 9.16
CA HIS A 442 -1.88 9.32 10.42
C HIS A 442 -2.85 9.83 11.50
N HIS A 443 -3.79 10.71 11.14
CA HIS A 443 -4.79 11.22 12.06
C HIS A 443 -5.70 10.11 12.63
N SER A 444 -6.26 9.28 11.75
CA SER A 444 -7.16 8.19 12.13
C SER A 444 -6.45 7.19 13.05
N TYR A 445 -5.20 6.86 12.74
CA TYR A 445 -4.36 6.06 13.62
C TYR A 445 -4.15 6.74 14.99
N ARG A 446 -3.77 8.03 15.03
CA ARG A 446 -3.50 8.75 16.28
C ARG A 446 -4.74 8.83 17.19
N LYS A 447 -5.95 8.87 16.61
CA LYS A 447 -7.21 8.89 17.35
C LYS A 447 -7.51 7.57 18.04
N LYS A 448 -7.29 6.43 17.36
CA LYS A 448 -7.53 5.10 17.96
C LYS A 448 -6.37 4.59 18.81
N ARG A 449 -5.12 4.84 18.38
CA ARG A 449 -3.86 4.33 18.97
C ARG A 449 -3.78 2.81 19.15
N GLU A 450 -4.62 2.07 18.45
CA GLU A 450 -4.70 0.62 18.54
C GLU A 450 -4.19 0.00 17.24
N ARG A 451 -3.23 -0.91 17.36
CA ARG A 451 -2.87 -1.86 16.32
C ARG A 451 -2.95 -3.25 16.92
N ASN A 452 -3.52 -4.15 16.15
CA ASN A 452 -3.67 -5.53 16.56
C ASN A 452 -2.49 -6.31 16.00
N ALA A 453 -1.90 -7.16 16.83
CA ALA A 453 -1.09 -8.26 16.35
C ALA A 453 -1.96 -9.32 15.69
N CYS A 454 -1.32 -10.17 14.90
CA CYS A 454 -1.93 -11.40 14.46
C CYS A 454 -1.61 -12.50 15.49
N SER A 455 -2.66 -13.04 16.12
CA SER A 455 -2.53 -14.23 16.97
C SER A 455 -2.14 -15.43 16.11
N VAL A 456 -1.00 -16.05 16.41
CA VAL A 456 -0.47 -17.17 15.64
C VAL A 456 -0.04 -18.32 16.53
N ILE A 457 0.05 -19.51 15.95
CA ILE A 457 0.81 -20.63 16.49
C ILE A 457 2.15 -20.66 15.75
N HIS A 458 3.24 -20.67 16.50
CA HIS A 458 4.61 -20.82 15.99
C HIS A 458 5.34 -21.82 16.88
N GLU A 459 5.95 -22.86 16.28
CA GLU A 459 6.62 -23.95 17.01
C GLU A 459 5.74 -24.59 18.09
N GLY A 460 4.43 -24.72 17.80
CA GLY A 460 3.45 -25.31 18.72
C GLY A 460 3.04 -24.43 19.91
N LYS A 461 3.51 -23.18 19.99
CA LYS A 461 3.13 -22.21 21.02
C LYS A 461 2.28 -21.09 20.44
N SER A 462 1.30 -20.64 21.21
CA SER A 462 0.58 -19.40 20.90
C SER A 462 1.51 -18.22 21.10
N LYS A 463 1.60 -17.34 20.11
CA LYS A 463 2.38 -16.10 20.13
C LYS A 463 1.61 -14.99 19.42
N GLU A 464 1.99 -13.75 19.69
CA GLU A 464 1.51 -12.59 18.95
C GLU A 464 2.54 -12.15 17.91
N PHE A 465 2.13 -12.09 16.64
CA PHE A 465 2.98 -11.68 15.54
C PHE A 465 2.85 -10.17 15.29
N TRP A 466 3.90 -9.43 15.64
CA TRP A 466 3.91 -7.97 15.68
C TRP A 466 4.82 -7.36 14.63
N LEU A 467 4.36 -6.30 13.97
CA LEU A 467 5.25 -5.39 13.26
C LEU A 467 6.15 -4.65 14.27
N ARG A 468 7.46 -4.72 14.07
CA ARG A 468 8.44 -3.97 14.85
C ARG A 468 8.50 -2.53 14.34
N VAL A 469 8.12 -1.59 15.21
CA VAL A 469 8.10 -0.14 14.93
C VAL A 469 9.13 0.64 15.74
N ASN A 470 9.91 -0.05 16.57
CA ASN A 470 10.97 0.52 17.38
C ASN A 470 12.27 -0.22 17.09
N THR A 471 13.39 0.49 17.24
CA THR A 471 14.72 -0.13 17.15
C THR A 471 14.81 -1.30 18.14
N PRO A 472 15.23 -2.49 17.70
CA PRO A 472 15.33 -3.67 18.54
C PRO A 472 16.18 -3.45 19.79
N THR A 473 15.80 -4.07 20.90
CA THR A 473 16.49 -3.93 22.19
C THR A 473 17.99 -4.28 22.09
N SER A 474 18.33 -5.26 21.24
CA SER A 474 19.71 -5.66 20.89
C SER A 474 20.57 -4.50 20.38
N ARG A 475 19.95 -3.57 19.65
CA ARG A 475 20.56 -2.42 18.96
C ARG A 475 20.46 -1.11 19.75
N ARG A 476 19.96 -1.17 20.99
CA ARG A 476 19.77 -0.01 21.87
C ARG A 476 20.74 -0.04 23.06
N PRO A 477 22.01 0.34 22.87
CA PRO A 477 23.01 0.30 23.92
C PRO A 477 22.65 1.18 25.14
N GLU A 478 21.80 2.19 24.96
CA GLU A 478 21.30 3.04 26.04
C GLU A 478 20.43 2.29 27.05
N LEU A 479 19.73 1.23 26.63
CA LEU A 479 18.90 0.41 27.52
C LEU A 479 19.75 -0.41 28.51
N ARG A 480 21.03 -0.65 28.20
CA ARG A 480 21.97 -1.35 29.10
C ARG A 480 22.26 -0.57 30.39
N PHE A 481 22.00 0.74 30.41
CA PHE A 481 22.26 1.61 31.55
C PHE A 481 21.05 1.81 32.47
N ILE A 482 19.86 1.34 32.08
CA ILE A 482 18.65 1.39 32.90
C ILE A 482 18.67 0.18 33.86
N ARG A 483 19.55 0.23 34.87
CA ARG A 483 19.72 -0.86 35.87
C ARG A 483 18.62 -0.92 36.94
N MET A 484 17.72 0.06 37.01
CA MET A 484 16.74 0.22 38.11
C MET A 484 15.33 -0.29 37.78
N LEU A 485 15.09 -0.69 36.54
CA LEU A 485 13.84 -1.33 36.10
C LEU A 485 14.23 -2.62 35.38
N ALA A 486 13.42 -3.68 35.51
CA ALA A 486 13.64 -4.90 34.74
C ALA A 486 13.84 -4.53 33.26
N PRO A 487 14.86 -5.08 32.57
CA PRO A 487 15.10 -4.74 31.18
C PRO A 487 13.81 -5.01 30.38
N PRO A 488 13.39 -4.08 29.51
CA PRO A 488 12.20 -4.29 28.70
C PRO A 488 12.37 -5.58 27.88
N PRO A 489 11.29 -6.33 27.64
CA PRO A 489 11.37 -7.58 26.89
C PRO A 489 12.04 -7.34 25.52
N PRO A 490 12.83 -8.30 25.03
CA PRO A 490 13.55 -8.16 23.77
C PRO A 490 12.56 -8.05 22.60
N GLN A 491 12.51 -6.90 21.95
CA GLN A 491 11.75 -6.69 20.70
C GLN A 491 12.59 -7.16 19.52
N ASN A 492 12.80 -8.48 19.42
CA ASN A 492 13.60 -9.06 18.35
C ASN A 492 12.87 -8.95 17.00
N VAL A 493 13.64 -8.82 15.94
CA VAL A 493 13.17 -8.95 14.56
C VAL A 493 13.46 -10.38 14.12
N ASP A 494 12.41 -11.18 13.96
CA ASP A 494 12.48 -12.58 13.54
C ASP A 494 12.31 -12.72 12.01
N TYR A 495 11.55 -11.84 11.38
CA TYR A 495 11.31 -11.86 9.95
C TYR A 495 11.34 -10.47 9.33
N THR A 496 11.92 -10.36 8.14
CA THR A 496 12.02 -9.12 7.36
C THR A 496 11.58 -9.40 5.93
N ILE A 497 10.78 -8.49 5.37
CA ILE A 497 10.20 -8.66 4.03
C ILE A 497 10.99 -7.81 3.03
N PHE A 498 11.35 -8.41 1.90
CA PHE A 498 12.08 -7.76 0.81
C PHE A 498 11.32 -7.86 -0.51
N PHE A 499 11.40 -6.79 -1.29
CA PHE A 499 10.93 -6.75 -2.67
C PHE A 499 12.14 -6.76 -3.60
N SER A 500 12.39 -7.91 -4.23
CA SER A 500 13.55 -8.12 -5.13
C SER A 500 14.87 -7.71 -4.47
N GLY A 501 15.12 -8.25 -3.27
CA GLY A 501 16.29 -7.96 -2.46
C GLY A 501 16.34 -6.59 -1.77
N VAL A 502 15.35 -5.72 -1.93
CA VAL A 502 15.28 -4.41 -1.25
C VAL A 502 14.29 -4.45 -0.09
N PHE A 503 14.70 -3.95 1.08
CA PHE A 503 13.84 -3.96 2.27
C PHE A 503 12.54 -3.19 2.04
N SER A 504 11.41 -3.84 2.31
CA SER A 504 10.07 -3.27 2.14
C SER A 504 9.67 -2.29 3.24
N GLY A 505 10.44 -2.23 4.34
CA GLY A 505 10.07 -1.53 5.56
C GLY A 505 9.29 -2.39 6.55
N LEU A 506 8.90 -3.61 6.19
CA LEU A 506 8.15 -4.53 7.06
C LEU A 506 9.09 -5.52 7.76
N ALA A 507 9.12 -5.43 9.08
CA ALA A 507 9.88 -6.33 9.94
C ALA A 507 9.00 -6.78 11.10
N TYR A 508 9.03 -8.05 11.40
CA TYR A 508 8.15 -8.70 12.36
C TYR A 508 8.93 -9.43 13.43
N GLY A 509 8.32 -9.57 14.60
CA GLY A 509 8.78 -10.52 15.60
C GLY A 509 7.65 -11.04 16.45
N PHE A 510 7.96 -12.05 17.24
CA PHE A 510 7.00 -12.69 18.14
C PHE A 510 7.10 -12.16 19.56
N ASP A 511 5.94 -11.92 20.17
CA ASP A 511 5.79 -11.68 21.59
C ASP A 511 4.94 -12.82 22.22
N ASP A 512 5.14 -13.07 23.52
CA ASP A 512 4.44 -14.13 24.27
C ASP A 512 3.04 -13.70 24.77
#